data_AF-A0A2S4WG84-F1
#
_entry.id   AF-A0A2S4WG84-F1
#
_cell.length_a   1.000
_cell.length_b   1.000
_cell.length_c   1.000
_cell.angle_alpha   90.00
_cell.angle_beta   90.00
_cell.angle_gamma   90.00
#
_symmetry.space_group_name_H-M   'P 1'
#
loop_
_entity.id
_entity.type
_entity.pdbx_description
1 polymer ?
#
loop_
_entity_poly.entity_id
_entity_poly.type
_entity_poly.pdbx_seq_one_letter_code
_entity_poly.pdbx_strand_id
1 'polypeptide(L)'
;MQALLTERLNSEFKLIFDRKYPQGTQFGSADLFTKEDVDLIIERFGQFEGSKGLRKIIGGDTIEGQSECLIQVIQSFVAGPLARESEDRRSQEEAIKAAKKREFEEDRARKESEQKEAARARQAEDSLVAAREKKEALCREEQVKQLATLIRLAGEDAERRGVPSIHRGRY
;
A
#
# COMPACT_ATOMS: atom_id res chain seq x y z
N MET A 1 -8.00 -6.50 33.52
CA MET A 1 -8.98 -7.14 32.61
C MET A 1 -9.12 -8.64 32.87
N GLN A 2 -8.01 -9.40 32.96
CA GLN A 2 -8.04 -10.84 33.25
C GLN A 2 -8.77 -11.19 34.56
N ALA A 3 -8.49 -10.48 35.67
CA ALA A 3 -9.14 -10.74 36.96
C ALA A 3 -10.68 -10.63 36.93
N LEU A 4 -11.24 -9.68 36.16
CA LEU A 4 -12.69 -9.50 36.01
C LEU A 4 -13.34 -10.63 35.19
N LEU A 5 -12.63 -11.14 34.18
CA LEU A 5 -13.09 -12.28 33.39
C LEU A 5 -13.04 -13.57 34.23
N THR A 6 -11.96 -13.79 34.97
CA THR A 6 -11.80 -14.91 35.90
C THR A 6 -12.92 -14.96 36.95
N GLU A 7 -13.24 -13.82 37.57
CA GLU A 7 -14.29 -13.74 38.60
C GLU A 7 -15.67 -14.03 38.02
N ARG A 8 -15.98 -13.52 36.83
CA ARG A 8 -17.24 -13.81 36.13
C ARG A 8 -17.37 -15.27 35.73
N LEU A 9 -16.32 -15.87 35.16
CA LEU A 9 -16.31 -17.28 34.77
C LEU A 9 -16.52 -18.20 35.97
N ASN A 10 -15.84 -17.93 37.08
CA ASN A 10 -16.00 -18.70 38.32
C ASN A 10 -17.40 -18.55 38.93
N SER A 11 -17.95 -17.34 38.92
CA SER A 11 -19.29 -17.07 39.48
C SER A 11 -20.39 -17.78 38.69
N GLU A 12 -20.33 -17.72 37.36
CA GLU A 12 -21.29 -18.38 36.48
C GLU A 12 -21.15 -19.90 36.51
N PHE A 13 -19.91 -20.41 36.55
CA PHE A 13 -19.69 -21.85 36.71
C PHE A 13 -20.26 -22.36 38.03
N LYS A 14 -20.06 -21.60 39.13
CA LYS A 14 -20.63 -21.94 40.44
C LYS A 14 -22.15 -21.99 40.41
N LEU A 15 -22.81 -21.05 39.74
CA LEU A 15 -24.28 -21.07 39.58
C LEU A 15 -24.78 -22.30 38.82
N ILE A 16 -24.06 -22.74 37.78
CA ILE A 16 -24.40 -23.94 37.01
C ILE A 16 -24.19 -25.20 37.87
N PHE A 17 -23.09 -25.24 38.61
CA PHE A 17 -22.76 -26.33 39.52
C PHE A 17 -23.84 -26.49 40.60
N ASP A 18 -24.19 -25.40 41.28
CA ASP A 18 -25.19 -25.39 42.35
C ASP A 18 -26.59 -25.80 41.83
N ARG A 19 -26.94 -25.41 40.59
CA ARG A 19 -28.19 -25.85 39.93
C ARG A 19 -28.21 -27.33 39.59
N LYS A 20 -27.06 -27.89 39.18
CA LYS A 20 -26.97 -29.31 38.81
C LYS A 20 -26.88 -30.22 40.03
N TYR A 21 -26.31 -29.73 41.12
CA TYR A 21 -26.11 -30.46 42.38
C TYR A 21 -26.78 -29.75 43.57
N PRO A 22 -28.13 -29.65 43.59
CA PRO A 22 -28.87 -28.89 44.60
C PRO A 22 -28.78 -29.51 46.00
N GLN A 23 -28.46 -30.80 46.11
CA GLN A 23 -28.27 -31.50 47.39
C GLN A 23 -26.81 -31.52 47.86
N GLY A 24 -25.92 -30.82 47.14
CA GLY A 24 -24.48 -30.86 47.36
C GLY A 24 -23.84 -32.14 46.81
N THR A 25 -22.52 -32.10 46.68
CA THR A 25 -21.68 -33.25 46.31
C THR A 25 -20.44 -33.28 47.20
N GLN A 26 -19.66 -34.37 47.12
CA GLN A 26 -18.40 -34.51 47.87
C GLN A 26 -17.27 -33.62 47.32
N PHE A 27 -17.45 -33.08 46.11
CA PHE A 27 -16.51 -32.18 45.43
C PHE A 27 -17.17 -30.81 45.26
N GLY A 28 -16.37 -29.75 45.18
CA GLY A 28 -16.82 -28.39 44.95
C GLY A 28 -16.73 -27.98 43.48
N SER A 29 -17.32 -26.83 43.15
CA SER A 29 -17.14 -26.20 41.83
C SER A 29 -15.67 -25.87 41.53
N ALA A 30 -14.88 -25.53 42.54
CA ALA A 30 -13.44 -25.31 42.38
C ALA A 30 -12.65 -26.57 42.02
N ASP A 31 -13.20 -27.77 42.29
CA ASP A 31 -12.56 -29.05 41.96
C ASP A 31 -12.83 -29.46 40.50
N LEU A 32 -13.93 -28.98 39.90
CA LEU A 32 -14.30 -29.24 38.50
C LEU A 32 -13.90 -28.13 37.53
N PHE A 33 -13.68 -26.93 38.03
CA PHE A 33 -13.24 -25.79 37.22
C PHE A 33 -12.13 -25.08 37.96
N THR A 34 -10.91 -25.50 37.61
CA THR A 34 -9.71 -25.08 38.29
C THR A 34 -9.23 -23.73 37.77
N LYS A 35 -8.30 -23.11 38.49
CA LYS A 35 -7.63 -21.90 38.00
C LYS A 35 -6.85 -22.17 36.71
N GLU A 36 -6.29 -23.36 36.56
CA GLU A 36 -5.56 -23.77 35.35
C GLU A 36 -6.49 -23.77 34.12
N ASP A 37 -7.74 -24.21 34.29
CA ASP A 37 -8.75 -24.16 33.22
C ASP A 37 -9.09 -22.72 32.83
N VAL A 38 -9.22 -21.84 33.82
CA VAL A 38 -9.46 -20.40 33.57
C VAL A 38 -8.27 -19.77 32.85
N ASP A 39 -7.06 -20.08 33.29
CA ASP A 39 -5.83 -19.55 32.69
C ASP A 39 -5.68 -20.03 31.24
N LEU A 40 -5.99 -21.31 30.96
CA LEU A 40 -6.00 -21.85 29.59
C LEU A 40 -7.02 -21.15 28.68
N ILE A 41 -8.22 -20.82 29.20
CA ILE A 41 -9.23 -20.06 28.46
C ILE A 41 -8.72 -18.65 28.15
N ILE A 42 -8.01 -18.02 29.09
CA ILE A 42 -7.43 -16.68 28.93
C ILE A 42 -6.25 -16.71 27.95
N GLU A 43 -5.37 -17.70 28.02
CA GLU A 43 -4.23 -17.83 27.11
C GLU A 43 -4.67 -18.09 25.67
N ARG A 44 -5.70 -18.92 25.48
CA ARG A 44 -6.23 -19.27 24.15
C ARG A 44 -7.38 -18.37 23.74
N PHE A 45 -7.59 -17.25 24.42
CA PHE A 45 -8.70 -16.35 24.19
C PHE A 45 -8.70 -15.84 22.73
N GLY A 46 -9.81 -16.06 22.01
CA GLY A 46 -9.94 -15.73 20.58
C GLY A 46 -9.38 -16.78 19.61
N GLN A 47 -8.80 -17.88 20.09
CA GLN A 47 -8.29 -18.98 19.24
C GLN A 47 -9.25 -20.17 19.16
N PHE A 48 -10.37 -20.16 19.90
CA PHE A 48 -11.37 -21.20 19.89
C PHE A 48 -12.73 -20.68 19.41
N GLU A 49 -13.38 -21.44 18.54
CA GLU A 49 -14.72 -21.15 18.05
C GLU A 49 -15.77 -21.98 18.77
N GLY A 50 -16.65 -21.30 19.50
CA GLY A 50 -17.86 -21.88 20.10
C GLY A 50 -17.62 -22.84 21.27
N SER A 51 -18.70 -23.46 21.74
CA SER A 51 -18.72 -24.36 22.89
C SER A 51 -17.87 -25.63 22.69
N LYS A 52 -17.78 -26.13 21.45
CA LYS A 52 -16.94 -27.29 21.10
C LYS A 52 -15.45 -27.00 21.21
N GLY A 53 -15.01 -25.81 20.78
CA GLY A 53 -13.62 -25.37 20.93
C GLY A 53 -13.24 -25.20 22.40
N LEU A 54 -14.14 -24.59 23.18
CA LEU A 54 -13.94 -24.40 24.62
C LEU A 54 -13.82 -25.74 25.38
N ARG A 55 -14.67 -26.73 25.05
CA ARG A 55 -14.59 -28.07 25.64
C ARG A 55 -13.24 -28.76 25.36
N LYS A 56 -12.64 -28.53 24.19
CA LYS A 56 -11.32 -29.09 23.86
C LYS A 56 -10.17 -28.46 24.65
N ILE A 57 -10.33 -27.22 25.09
CA ILE A 57 -9.31 -26.48 25.84
C ILE A 57 -9.33 -26.85 27.32
N ILE A 58 -10.51 -26.87 27.93
CA ILE A 58 -10.70 -27.26 29.32
C ILE A 58 -10.47 -28.77 29.48
N GLY A 59 -10.96 -29.57 28.53
CA GLY A 59 -10.91 -31.03 28.65
C GLY A 59 -11.75 -31.56 29.82
N GLY A 60 -11.56 -32.84 30.16
CA GLY A 60 -12.20 -33.47 31.32
C GLY A 60 -13.71 -33.70 31.25
N ASP A 61 -14.27 -34.16 32.38
CA ASP A 61 -15.70 -34.39 32.55
C ASP A 61 -16.41 -33.05 32.78
N THR A 62 -17.05 -32.52 31.73
CA THR A 62 -17.82 -31.28 31.81
C THR A 62 -19.27 -31.50 32.18
N ILE A 63 -19.83 -30.57 32.94
CA ILE A 63 -21.27 -30.49 33.18
C ILE A 63 -21.99 -30.15 31.87
N GLU A 64 -23.05 -30.89 31.55
CA GLU A 64 -23.97 -30.51 30.46
C GLU A 64 -24.41 -29.04 30.55
N GLY A 65 -24.30 -28.29 29.45
CA GLY A 65 -24.56 -26.84 29.39
C GLY A 65 -23.42 -25.93 29.86
N GLN A 66 -22.38 -26.46 30.52
CA GLN A 66 -21.22 -25.68 31.00
C GLN A 66 -20.54 -24.92 29.86
N SER A 67 -20.16 -25.62 28.78
CA SER A 67 -19.39 -25.02 27.68
C SER A 67 -20.19 -23.95 26.93
N GLU A 68 -21.51 -24.07 26.90
CA GLU A 68 -22.44 -23.12 26.24
C GLU A 68 -22.65 -21.86 27.08
N CYS A 69 -22.71 -22.01 28.40
CA CYS A 69 -22.84 -20.87 29.30
C CYS A 69 -21.50 -20.12 29.41
N LEU A 70 -20.38 -20.84 29.56
CA LEU A 70 -19.05 -20.21 29.60
C LEU A 70 -18.73 -19.47 28.30
N ILE A 71 -19.09 -19.99 27.12
CA ILE A 71 -18.88 -19.27 25.86
C ILE A 71 -19.75 -18.01 25.77
N GLN A 72 -20.97 -18.01 26.31
CA GLN A 72 -21.82 -16.81 26.39
C GLN A 72 -21.23 -15.75 27.33
N VAL A 73 -20.63 -16.15 28.46
CA VAL A 73 -19.93 -15.24 29.37
C VAL A 73 -18.71 -14.62 28.69
N ILE A 74 -17.95 -15.43 27.95
CA ILE A 74 -16.80 -14.95 27.15
C ILE A 74 -17.26 -13.98 26.07
N GLN A 75 -18.30 -14.33 25.31
CA GLN A 75 -18.84 -13.49 24.24
C GLN A 75 -19.43 -12.18 24.76
N SER A 76 -20.15 -12.21 25.89
CA SER A 76 -20.67 -10.98 26.52
C SER A 76 -19.56 -10.09 27.09
N PHE A 77 -18.47 -10.68 27.57
CA PHE A 77 -17.28 -9.95 27.98
C PHE A 77 -16.53 -9.34 26.79
N VAL A 78 -16.47 -10.02 25.64
CA VAL A 78 -15.93 -9.47 24.39
C VAL A 78 -16.82 -8.34 23.86
N ALA A 79 -18.14 -8.54 23.85
CA ALA A 79 -19.10 -7.57 23.33
C ALA A 79 -19.28 -6.32 24.23
N GLY A 80 -18.91 -6.40 25.51
CA GLY A 80 -19.01 -5.28 26.44
C GLY A 80 -17.71 -4.44 26.47
N PRO A 81 -16.77 -4.73 27.39
CA PRO A 81 -15.51 -4.01 27.52
C PRO A 81 -14.64 -3.93 26.25
N LEU A 82 -14.62 -4.97 25.40
CA LEU A 82 -13.68 -5.10 24.26
C LEU A 82 -14.26 -4.66 22.91
N ALA A 83 -15.58 -4.44 22.81
CA ALA A 83 -16.22 -4.06 21.54
C ALA A 83 -15.69 -2.72 21.02
N ARG A 84 -15.54 -1.72 21.90
CA ARG A 84 -15.02 -0.39 21.54
C ARG A 84 -13.56 -0.44 21.07
N GLU A 85 -12.71 -1.20 21.75
CA GLU A 85 -11.30 -1.36 21.33
C GLU A 85 -11.17 -2.05 19.96
N SER A 86 -12.06 -2.99 19.64
CA SER A 86 -12.03 -3.68 18.35
C SER A 86 -12.49 -2.80 17.18
N GLU A 87 -13.44 -1.90 17.41
CA GLU A 87 -13.90 -0.90 16.44
C GLU A 87 -12.84 0.18 16.20
N ASP A 88 -12.19 0.65 17.26
CA ASP A 88 -11.11 1.63 17.18
C ASP A 88 -9.89 1.07 16.43
N ARG A 89 -9.53 -0.21 16.63
CA ARG A 89 -8.44 -0.83 15.86
C ARG A 89 -8.77 -0.95 14.38
N ARG A 90 -9.98 -1.37 14.02
CA ARG A 90 -10.41 -1.47 12.61
C ARG A 90 -10.42 -0.11 11.92
N SER A 91 -10.96 0.91 12.58
CA SER A 91 -10.98 2.27 12.03
C SER A 91 -9.57 2.86 11.86
N GLN A 92 -8.64 2.58 12.79
CA GLN A 92 -7.24 2.96 12.66
C GLN A 92 -6.55 2.24 11.48
N GLU A 93 -6.77 0.94 11.31
CA GLU A 93 -6.21 0.20 10.17
C GLU A 93 -6.73 0.71 8.82
N GLU A 94 -8.02 1.03 8.73
CA GLU A 94 -8.63 1.63 7.53
C GLU A 94 -8.07 3.01 7.26
N ALA A 95 -7.89 3.85 8.29
CA ALA A 95 -7.27 5.17 8.16
C ALA A 95 -5.83 5.08 7.66
N ILE A 96 -5.03 4.13 8.18
CA ILE A 96 -3.65 3.90 7.73
C ILE A 96 -3.63 3.44 6.27
N LYS A 97 -4.52 2.52 5.87
CA LYS A 97 -4.62 2.05 4.48
C LYS A 97 -5.03 3.19 3.53
N ALA A 98 -5.97 4.03 3.95
CA ALA A 98 -6.41 5.18 3.17
C ALA A 98 -5.28 6.22 3.00
N ALA A 99 -4.53 6.50 4.06
CA ALA A 99 -3.38 7.41 4.01
C ALA A 99 -2.30 6.92 3.04
N LYS A 100 -1.93 5.64 3.12
CA LYS A 100 -0.95 5.03 2.19
C LYS A 100 -1.39 5.07 0.73
N LYS A 101 -2.68 4.86 0.45
CA LYS A 101 -3.23 4.98 -0.91
C LYS A 101 -3.09 6.40 -1.44
N ARG A 102 -3.45 7.41 -0.63
CA ARG A 102 -3.35 8.82 -1.04
C ARG A 102 -1.91 9.22 -1.34
N GLU A 103 -0.97 8.85 -0.49
CA GLU A 103 0.46 9.14 -0.69
C GLU A 103 0.99 8.52 -2.00
N PHE A 104 0.58 7.28 -2.31
CA PHE A 104 0.96 6.61 -3.55
C PHE A 104 0.35 7.28 -4.79
N GLU A 105 -0.91 7.72 -4.71
CA GLU A 105 -1.59 8.43 -5.80
C GLU A 105 -0.96 9.81 -6.05
N GLU A 106 -0.61 10.54 -4.99
CA GLU A 106 0.07 11.83 -5.08
C GLU A 106 1.47 11.71 -5.69
N ASP A 107 2.28 10.73 -5.26
CA ASP A 107 3.61 10.50 -5.82
C ASP A 107 3.55 10.09 -7.30
N ARG A 108 2.56 9.27 -7.67
CA ARG A 108 2.32 8.92 -9.07
C ARG A 108 1.93 10.14 -9.91
N ALA A 109 1.00 10.95 -9.42
CA ALA A 109 0.56 12.15 -10.12
C ALA A 109 1.72 13.14 -10.32
N ARG A 110 2.58 13.29 -9.32
CA ARG A 110 3.79 14.11 -9.39
C ARG A 110 4.79 13.60 -10.44
N LYS A 111 5.07 12.29 -10.46
CA LYS A 111 5.96 11.71 -11.48
C LYS A 111 5.42 11.88 -12.89
N GLU A 112 4.10 11.73 -13.06
CA GLU A 112 3.46 11.92 -14.36
C GLU A 112 3.50 13.39 -14.82
N SER A 113 3.38 14.36 -13.90
CA SER A 113 3.53 15.79 -14.25
C SER A 113 4.97 16.14 -14.62
N GLU A 114 5.94 15.69 -13.83
CA GLU A 114 7.37 15.90 -14.09
C GLU A 114 7.80 15.31 -15.44
N GLN A 115 7.31 14.10 -15.78
CA GLN A 115 7.59 13.48 -17.08
C GLN A 115 6.98 14.26 -18.25
N LYS A 116 5.73 14.75 -18.11
CA LYS A 116 5.07 15.55 -19.15
C LYS A 116 5.79 16.87 -19.37
N GLU A 117 6.25 17.52 -18.30
CA GLU A 117 7.01 18.76 -18.39
C GLU A 117 8.38 18.54 -19.04
N ALA A 118 9.11 17.51 -18.63
CA ALA A 118 10.39 17.15 -19.25
C ALA A 118 10.24 16.80 -20.74
N ALA A 119 9.17 16.09 -21.12
CA ALA A 119 8.89 15.79 -22.52
C ALA A 119 8.60 17.06 -23.35
N ARG A 120 7.85 18.02 -22.79
CA ARG A 120 7.60 19.32 -23.44
C ARG A 120 8.87 20.14 -23.60
N ALA A 121 9.73 20.15 -22.59
CA ALA A 121 11.01 20.86 -22.64
C ALA A 121 11.92 20.29 -23.75
N ARG A 122 12.03 18.96 -23.86
CA ARG A 122 12.78 18.30 -24.93
C ARG A 122 12.24 18.61 -26.31
N GLN A 123 10.92 18.53 -26.50
CA GLN A 123 10.30 18.89 -27.78
C GLN A 123 10.57 20.35 -28.18
N ALA A 124 10.55 21.27 -27.21
CA ALA A 124 10.89 22.66 -27.47
C ALA A 124 12.37 22.82 -27.88
N GLU A 125 13.29 22.15 -27.20
CA GLU A 125 14.71 22.17 -27.55
C GLU A 125 14.98 21.58 -28.94
N ASP A 126 14.44 20.41 -29.24
CA ASP A 126 14.56 19.76 -30.55
C ASP A 126 14.02 20.67 -31.67
N SER A 127 12.93 21.39 -31.42
CA SER A 127 12.34 22.33 -32.39
C SER A 127 13.25 23.53 -32.67
N LEU A 128 13.95 24.03 -31.64
CA LEU A 128 14.89 25.14 -31.77
C LEU A 128 16.16 24.70 -32.53
N VAL A 129 16.68 23.50 -32.24
CA VAL A 129 17.82 22.93 -32.97
C VAL A 129 17.46 22.76 -34.45
N ALA A 130 16.33 22.12 -34.75
CA ALA A 130 15.87 21.93 -36.13
C ALA A 130 15.65 23.26 -36.87
N ALA A 131 15.15 24.30 -36.19
CA ALA A 131 14.99 25.62 -36.79
C ALA A 131 16.34 26.28 -37.12
N ARG A 132 17.35 26.13 -36.25
CA ARG A 132 18.72 26.64 -36.48
C ARG A 132 19.37 25.92 -37.65
N GLU A 133 19.30 24.59 -37.69
CA GLU A 133 19.86 23.79 -38.78
C GLU A 133 19.25 24.17 -40.14
N LYS A 134 17.93 24.36 -40.21
CA LYS A 134 17.27 24.82 -41.43
C LYS A 134 17.77 26.20 -41.87
N LYS A 135 17.93 27.13 -40.92
CA LYS A 135 18.45 28.47 -41.21
C LYS A 135 19.90 28.42 -41.72
N GLU A 136 20.74 27.60 -41.10
CA GLU A 136 22.12 27.40 -41.55
C GLU A 136 22.20 26.75 -42.93
N ALA A 137 21.37 25.74 -43.21
CA ALA A 137 21.30 25.11 -44.52
C ALA A 137 20.95 26.11 -45.62
N LEU A 138 19.93 26.95 -45.40
CA LEU A 138 19.56 28.01 -46.33
C LEU A 138 20.71 29.02 -46.56
N CYS A 139 21.37 29.44 -45.47
CA CYS A 139 22.50 30.37 -45.57
C CYS A 139 23.68 29.75 -46.36
N ARG A 140 23.98 28.47 -46.12
CA ARG A 140 25.02 27.75 -46.87
C ARG A 140 24.66 27.63 -48.35
N GLU A 141 23.39 27.33 -48.68
CA GLU A 141 22.93 27.28 -50.07
C GLU A 141 23.07 28.64 -50.78
N GLU A 142 22.73 29.74 -50.10
CA GLU A 142 22.92 31.10 -50.63
C GLU A 142 24.39 31.43 -50.85
N GLN A 143 25.25 31.11 -49.87
CA GLN A 143 26.70 31.31 -49.99
C GLN A 143 27.30 30.53 -51.17
N VAL A 144 26.88 29.28 -51.38
CA VAL A 144 27.32 28.46 -52.52
C VAL A 144 26.91 29.10 -53.85
N LYS A 145 25.68 29.62 -53.97
CA LYS A 145 25.21 30.32 -55.18
C LYS A 145 25.98 31.62 -55.44
N GLN A 146 26.24 32.40 -54.39
CA GLN A 146 27.03 33.63 -54.48
C GLN A 146 28.47 33.33 -54.91
N LEU A 147 29.10 32.32 -54.29
CA LEU A 147 30.46 31.91 -54.63
C LEU A 147 30.55 31.43 -56.08
N ALA A 148 29.58 30.63 -56.56
CA ALA A 148 29.52 30.20 -57.95
C ALA A 148 29.44 31.39 -58.93
N THR A 149 28.66 32.41 -58.57
CA THR A 149 28.54 33.64 -59.37
C THR A 149 29.86 34.41 -59.42
N LEU A 150 30.54 34.56 -58.29
CA LEU A 150 31.84 35.22 -58.20
C LEU A 150 32.91 34.47 -59.00
N ILE A 151 32.93 33.14 -58.91
CA ILE A 151 33.84 32.28 -59.69
C ILE A 151 33.61 32.49 -61.18
N ARG A 152 32.34 32.52 -61.64
CA ARG A 152 32.01 32.78 -63.04
C ARG A 152 32.50 34.16 -63.50
N LEU A 153 32.21 35.22 -62.74
CA LEU A 153 32.63 36.58 -63.07
C LEU A 153 34.16 36.72 -63.11
N ALA A 154 34.87 36.08 -62.17
CA ALA A 154 36.33 36.08 -62.13
C ALA A 154 36.93 35.33 -63.34
N GLY A 155 36.32 34.21 -63.76
CA GLY A 155 36.71 33.50 -64.97
C GLY A 155 36.53 34.35 -66.24
N GLU A 156 35.36 34.97 -66.40
CA GLU A 156 35.08 35.88 -67.53
C GLU A 156 36.05 37.08 -67.56
N ASP A 157 36.38 37.68 -66.40
CA ASP A 157 37.31 38.80 -66.34
C ASP A 157 38.75 38.38 -66.65
N ALA A 158 39.18 37.19 -66.22
CA ALA A 158 40.48 36.63 -66.58
C ALA A 158 40.61 36.39 -68.10
N GLU A 159 39.55 35.88 -68.73
CA GLU A 159 39.47 35.73 -70.19
C GLU A 159 39.59 37.09 -70.91
N ARG A 160 38.86 38.12 -70.45
CA ARG A 160 38.98 39.48 -71.02
C ARG A 160 40.38 40.06 -70.91
N ARG A 161 41.10 39.77 -69.83
CA ARG A 161 42.47 40.24 -69.59
C ARG A 161 43.54 39.39 -70.28
N GLY A 162 43.17 38.25 -70.89
CA GLY A 162 44.10 37.34 -71.56
C GLY A 162 45.03 36.57 -70.61
N VAL A 163 44.67 36.43 -69.33
CA VAL A 163 45.47 35.74 -68.30
C VAL A 163 44.86 34.36 -68.04
N PRO A 164 45.67 33.29 -67.86
CA PRO A 164 45.14 31.96 -67.55
C PRO A 164 44.31 31.97 -66.25
N SER A 165 43.04 31.57 -66.36
CA SER A 165 42.16 31.41 -65.20
C SER A 165 42.58 30.21 -64.37
N ILE A 166 42.72 30.41 -63.05
CA ILE A 166 42.88 29.33 -62.06
C ILE A 166 41.55 28.62 -61.73
N HIS A 167 40.43 29.21 -62.14
CA HIS A 167 39.09 28.66 -61.99
C HIS A 167 38.68 28.06 -63.35
N ARG A 168 39.00 26.78 -63.57
CA ARG A 168 38.62 26.06 -64.79
C ARG A 168 37.11 25.81 -64.82
N GLY A 169 36.42 26.37 -65.80
CA GLY A 169 35.06 25.94 -66.13
C GLY A 169 34.35 26.87 -67.10
N ARG A 170 34.40 26.55 -68.40
CA ARG A 170 33.26 26.82 -69.29
C ARG A 170 32.12 25.93 -68.82
N TYR A 171 31.05 26.54 -68.32
CA TYR A 171 29.71 25.98 -68.38
C TYR A 171 28.91 26.80 -69.38
#